data_AF-X1DAP3-F1
#
_entry.id   AF-X1DAP3-F1
#
_cell.length_a   1.000
_cell.length_b   1.000
_cell.length_c   1.000
_cell.angle_alpha   90.00
_cell.angle_beta   90.00
_cell.angle_gamma   90.00
#
_symmetry.space_group_name_H-M   'P 1'
#
loop_
_entity.id
_entity.type
_entity.pdbx_description
1 polymer ?
#
loop_
_entity_poly.entity_id
_entity_poly.type
_entity_poly.pdbx_seq_one_letter_code
_entity_poly.pdbx_strand_id
1 'polypeptide(L)'
;FMKTLKQRFSSWYNKKHGRRGTLWESRYKSVLVENGLAARAMSAYIDLNPVRAGIAKDPKNYRWCGYGEAVAGGQLARNGILRVLSELESDTDKDGWSGARDLRKYDWRKESKRYRLILFEDGASFSESTAEQQSSRKKRKGFSESDVEKEQAREGQLSIAEIASCKSRYFVEGAVLGSRQWVNDVIEGIKGDYLSPERKGKSSKPQGALKKSGLWSLRKLTGD
;
A
#
# COMPACT_ATOMS: atom_id res chain seq x y z
N PHE A 1 -5.66 -11.95 16.89
CA PHE A 1 -5.05 -10.73 16.31
C PHE A 1 -6.05 -9.57 16.16
N MET A 2 -7.03 -9.62 15.25
CA MET A 2 -7.87 -8.45 14.89
C MET A 2 -8.67 -7.83 16.04
N LYS A 3 -9.21 -8.64 16.97
CA LYS A 3 -9.88 -8.13 18.19
C LYS A 3 -8.97 -7.19 18.98
N THR A 4 -7.74 -7.62 19.24
CA THR A 4 -6.75 -6.85 20.00
C THR A 4 -6.34 -5.57 19.29
N LEU A 5 -6.16 -5.61 17.97
CA LEU A 5 -5.84 -4.42 17.16
C LEU A 5 -6.96 -3.39 17.25
N LYS A 6 -8.21 -3.81 16.97
CA LYS A 6 -9.38 -2.93 17.03
C LYS A 6 -9.57 -2.32 18.42
N GLN A 7 -9.47 -3.13 19.47
CA GLN A 7 -9.63 -2.66 20.85
C GLN A 7 -8.56 -1.65 21.25
N ARG A 8 -7.28 -1.95 21.01
CA ARG A 8 -6.19 -1.04 21.38
C ARG A 8 -6.27 0.29 20.64
N PHE A 9 -6.58 0.26 19.34
CA PHE A 9 -6.74 1.47 18.56
C PHE A 9 -7.94 2.30 19.03
N SER A 10 -9.10 1.68 19.29
CA SER A 10 -10.27 2.38 19.83
C SER A 10 -9.96 3.04 21.16
N SER A 11 -9.34 2.31 22.10
CA SER A 11 -8.99 2.87 23.42
C SER A 11 -8.03 4.05 23.30
N TRP A 12 -7.02 3.94 22.44
CA TRP A 12 -6.07 5.01 22.16
C TRP A 12 -6.75 6.24 21.55
N TYR A 13 -7.51 6.05 20.47
CA TYR A 13 -8.16 7.13 19.74
C TYR A 13 -9.19 7.87 20.61
N ASN A 14 -9.99 7.11 21.36
CA ASN A 14 -10.96 7.65 22.30
C ASN A 14 -10.29 8.48 23.40
N LYS A 15 -9.22 7.96 24.03
CA LYS A 15 -8.45 8.70 25.04
C LYS A 15 -7.86 9.99 24.46
N LYS A 16 -7.29 9.93 23.26
CA LYS A 16 -6.65 11.08 22.60
C LYS A 16 -7.64 12.20 22.26
N HIS A 17 -8.88 11.85 21.89
CA HIS A 17 -9.89 12.80 21.43
C HIS A 17 -11.02 13.04 22.44
N GLY A 18 -10.90 12.56 23.69
CA GLY A 18 -11.94 12.70 24.71
C GLY A 18 -13.26 12.01 24.36
N ARG A 19 -13.23 11.01 23.47
CA ARG A 19 -14.42 10.28 23.00
C ARG A 19 -14.67 9.01 23.83
N ARG A 20 -15.86 8.46 23.72
CA ARG A 20 -16.25 7.15 24.29
C ARG A 20 -17.04 6.37 23.23
N GLY A 21 -17.17 5.06 23.42
CA GLY A 21 -17.93 4.17 22.54
C GLY A 21 -17.12 3.47 21.45
N THR A 22 -17.82 2.77 20.57
CA THR A 22 -17.24 1.96 19.49
C THR A 22 -16.78 2.82 18.32
N LEU A 23 -15.53 2.67 17.90
CA LEU A 23 -15.00 3.34 16.71
C LEU A 23 -15.28 2.57 15.41
N TRP A 24 -15.45 1.25 15.51
CA TRP A 24 -15.61 0.36 14.36
C TRP A 24 -17.08 0.03 14.18
N GLU A 25 -17.57 0.11 12.94
CA GLU A 25 -18.96 -0.17 12.59
C GLU A 25 -19.31 -1.66 12.77
N SER A 26 -18.54 -2.56 12.15
CA SER A 26 -18.85 -4.00 12.13
C SER A 26 -17.69 -4.91 12.58
N ARG A 27 -18.01 -6.19 12.80
CA ARG A 27 -17.01 -7.26 12.98
C ARG A 27 -16.12 -7.38 11.75
N TYR A 28 -14.87 -7.79 11.97
CA TYR A 28 -13.93 -8.10 10.87
C TYR A 28 -14.40 -9.36 10.15
N LYS A 29 -14.31 -9.36 8.81
CA LYS A 29 -14.58 -10.54 7.98
C LYS A 29 -13.25 -11.15 7.55
N SER A 30 -13.15 -12.48 7.64
CA SER A 30 -11.98 -13.24 7.20
C SER A 30 -12.45 -14.24 6.15
N VAL A 31 -11.85 -14.18 4.96
CA VAL A 31 -12.17 -15.05 3.84
C VAL A 31 -10.87 -15.63 3.32
N LEU A 32 -10.84 -16.94 3.07
CA LEU A 32 -9.71 -17.57 2.38
C LEU A 32 -9.79 -17.20 0.91
N VAL A 33 -8.68 -16.71 0.37
CA VAL A 33 -8.56 -16.31 -1.03
C VAL A 33 -7.60 -17.27 -1.68
N GLU A 34 -8.07 -17.99 -2.69
CA GLU A 34 -7.24 -18.89 -3.49
C GLU A 34 -6.31 -18.09 -4.42
N ASN A 35 -5.26 -18.76 -4.87
CA ASN A 35 -4.28 -18.17 -5.78
C ASN A 35 -4.86 -17.88 -7.17
N GLY A 36 -4.02 -17.29 -8.02
CA GLY A 36 -4.39 -16.99 -9.40
C GLY A 36 -5.41 -15.86 -9.47
N LEU A 37 -6.53 -16.11 -10.16
CA LEU A 37 -7.50 -15.06 -10.49
C LEU A 37 -8.15 -14.44 -9.25
N ALA A 38 -8.48 -15.25 -8.24
CA ALA A 38 -9.14 -14.75 -7.02
C ALA A 38 -8.22 -13.79 -6.23
N ALA A 39 -6.96 -14.18 -5.99
CA ALA A 39 -5.96 -13.33 -5.35
C ALA A 39 -5.68 -12.04 -6.15
N ARG A 40 -5.60 -12.13 -7.48
CA ARG A 40 -5.42 -10.97 -8.37
C ARG A 40 -6.57 -9.99 -8.28
N ALA A 41 -7.81 -10.48 -8.40
CA ALA A 41 -9.01 -9.66 -8.31
C ALA A 41 -9.14 -9.01 -6.93
N MET A 42 -8.82 -9.74 -5.85
CA MET A 42 -8.81 -9.17 -4.49
C MET A 42 -7.75 -8.08 -4.33
N SER A 43 -6.55 -8.32 -4.84
CA SER A 43 -5.45 -7.35 -4.79
C SER A 43 -5.81 -6.07 -5.57
N ALA A 44 -6.32 -6.20 -6.80
CA ALA A 44 -6.76 -5.07 -7.60
C ALA A 44 -7.93 -4.32 -6.93
N TYR A 45 -8.89 -5.05 -6.34
CA TYR A 45 -9.98 -4.44 -5.56
C TYR A 45 -9.44 -3.56 -4.43
N ILE A 46 -8.46 -4.04 -3.65
CA ILE A 46 -7.88 -3.29 -2.54
C ILE A 46 -7.20 -2.01 -3.05
N ASP A 47 -6.37 -2.12 -4.08
CA ASP A 47 -5.61 -0.99 -4.63
C ASP A 47 -6.51 0.03 -5.36
N LEU A 48 -7.69 -0.39 -5.84
CA LEU A 48 -8.69 0.50 -6.46
C LEU A 48 -9.62 1.20 -5.48
N ASN A 49 -9.69 0.78 -4.21
CA ASN A 49 -10.53 1.43 -3.20
C ASN A 49 -10.33 2.95 -3.06
N PRO A 50 -9.11 3.50 -3.02
CA PRO A 50 -8.92 4.96 -2.95
C PRO A 50 -9.47 5.69 -4.19
N VAL A 51 -9.44 5.07 -5.37
CA VAL A 51 -10.02 5.63 -6.60
C VAL A 51 -11.54 5.60 -6.53
N ARG A 52 -12.10 4.44 -6.15
CA ARG A 52 -13.55 4.25 -6.00
C ARG A 52 -14.15 5.14 -4.92
N ALA A 53 -13.39 5.45 -3.87
CA ALA A 53 -13.77 6.40 -2.83
C ALA A 53 -13.62 7.87 -3.27
N GLY A 54 -12.94 8.15 -4.38
CA GLY A 54 -12.64 9.51 -4.84
C GLY A 54 -11.54 10.21 -4.04
N ILE A 55 -10.72 9.45 -3.30
CA ILE A 55 -9.60 9.96 -2.49
C ILE A 55 -8.37 10.19 -3.37
N ALA A 56 -8.19 9.38 -4.42
CA ALA A 56 -7.08 9.50 -5.37
C ALA A 56 -7.57 9.31 -6.81
N LYS A 57 -6.91 9.95 -7.78
CA LYS A 57 -7.20 9.77 -9.22
C LYS A 57 -6.54 8.53 -9.83
N ASP A 58 -5.47 8.03 -9.21
CA ASP A 58 -4.70 6.85 -9.64
C ASP A 58 -4.23 6.13 -8.37
N PRO A 59 -4.28 4.79 -8.28
CA PRO A 59 -3.83 4.03 -7.12
C PRO A 59 -2.40 4.38 -6.68
N LYS A 60 -1.50 4.67 -7.63
CA LYS A 60 -0.10 5.04 -7.32
C LYS A 60 0.03 6.34 -6.54
N ASN A 61 -1.02 7.17 -6.56
CA ASN A 61 -1.06 8.45 -5.87
C ASN A 61 -1.56 8.33 -4.42
N TYR A 62 -2.07 7.16 -4.01
CA TYR A 62 -2.50 6.94 -2.64
C TYR A 62 -1.40 6.29 -1.81
N ARG A 63 -0.97 6.98 -0.75
CA ARG A 63 0.17 6.56 0.09
C ARG A 63 0.00 5.18 0.73
N TRP A 64 -1.23 4.80 1.07
CA TRP A 64 -1.53 3.52 1.74
C TRP A 64 -2.06 2.46 0.75
N CYS A 65 -1.55 2.50 -0.49
CA CYS A 65 -1.85 1.53 -1.55
C CYS A 65 -0.62 0.63 -1.79
N GLY A 66 -0.85 -0.68 -1.92
CA GLY A 66 0.22 -1.65 -2.15
C GLY A 66 0.92 -1.40 -3.48
N TYR A 67 0.16 -1.12 -4.53
CA TYR A 67 0.70 -0.72 -5.83
C TYR A 67 1.61 0.53 -5.75
N GLY A 68 1.17 1.58 -5.04
CA GLY A 68 1.97 2.80 -4.87
C GLY A 68 3.32 2.53 -4.18
N GLU A 69 3.31 1.72 -3.12
CA GLU A 69 4.53 1.28 -2.43
C GLU A 69 5.45 0.44 -3.35
N ALA A 70 4.88 -0.46 -4.14
CA ALA A 70 5.65 -1.31 -5.05
C ALA A 70 6.35 -0.51 -6.15
N VAL A 71 5.65 0.47 -6.74
CA VAL A 71 6.23 1.43 -7.71
C VAL A 71 7.35 2.24 -7.05
N ALA A 72 7.18 2.66 -5.80
CA ALA A 72 8.19 3.37 -5.03
C ALA A 72 9.42 2.50 -4.65
N GLY A 73 9.33 1.18 -4.78
CA GLY A 73 10.45 0.27 -4.52
C GLY A 73 10.32 -0.58 -3.25
N GLY A 74 9.16 -0.59 -2.59
CA GLY A 74 8.93 -1.46 -1.44
C GLY A 74 8.98 -2.94 -1.84
N GLN A 75 10.00 -3.66 -1.37
CA GLN A 75 10.23 -5.06 -1.78
C GLN A 75 9.08 -5.98 -1.38
N LEU A 76 8.48 -5.77 -0.20
CA LEU A 76 7.35 -6.60 0.27
C LEU A 76 6.12 -6.42 -0.64
N ALA A 77 5.81 -5.18 -1.02
CA ALA A 77 4.69 -4.89 -1.92
C ALA A 77 4.94 -5.45 -3.33
N ARG A 78 6.18 -5.32 -3.84
CA ARG A 78 6.58 -5.95 -5.11
C ARG A 78 6.39 -7.47 -5.07
N ASN A 79 6.86 -8.13 -4.02
CA ASN A 79 6.71 -9.58 -3.85
C ASN A 79 5.22 -9.98 -3.80
N GLY A 80 4.38 -9.21 -3.13
CA GLY A 80 2.93 -9.44 -3.10
C GLY A 80 2.29 -9.37 -4.49
N ILE A 81 2.62 -8.32 -5.25
CA ILE A 81 2.12 -8.16 -6.64
C ILE A 81 2.62 -9.30 -7.54
N LEU A 82 3.90 -9.63 -7.44
CA LEU A 82 4.48 -10.76 -8.17
C LEU A 82 3.76 -12.06 -7.83
N ARG A 83 3.41 -12.31 -6.56
CA ARG A 83 2.67 -13.50 -6.13
C ARG A 83 1.27 -13.57 -6.73
N VAL A 84 0.53 -12.46 -6.78
CA VAL A 84 -0.83 -12.47 -7.36
C VAL A 84 -0.84 -12.51 -8.90
N LEU A 85 0.26 -12.12 -9.53
CA LEU A 85 0.44 -12.20 -10.99
C LEU A 85 1.04 -13.52 -11.47
N SER A 86 1.87 -14.14 -10.63
CA SER A 86 2.47 -15.43 -10.96
C SER A 86 1.47 -16.55 -10.71
N GLU A 87 1.40 -17.46 -11.66
CA GLU A 87 0.78 -18.79 -11.48
C GLU A 87 1.78 -19.65 -10.70
N LEU A 88 2.10 -19.25 -9.46
CA LEU A 88 2.96 -20.06 -8.62
C LEU A 88 2.22 -21.38 -8.30
N GLU A 89 2.82 -22.49 -8.74
CA GLU A 89 2.31 -23.85 -8.54
C GLU A 89 2.19 -24.24 -7.06
N SER A 90 2.87 -23.53 -6.16
CA SER A 90 2.73 -23.73 -4.71
C SER A 90 2.81 -22.44 -3.92
N ASP A 91 1.82 -22.26 -3.06
CA ASP A 91 1.87 -21.30 -1.97
C ASP A 91 2.83 -21.80 -0.90
N THR A 92 3.85 -21.02 -0.58
CA THR A 92 4.50 -21.17 0.71
C THR A 92 3.95 -20.12 1.68
N ASP A 93 3.87 -20.49 2.94
CA ASP A 93 3.57 -19.60 4.07
C ASP A 93 4.60 -18.47 4.24
N LYS A 94 5.68 -18.48 3.44
CA LYS A 94 6.89 -17.66 3.63
C LYS A 94 7.12 -16.60 2.58
N ASP A 95 6.33 -16.48 1.51
CA ASP A 95 6.63 -15.48 0.46
C ASP A 95 6.39 -14.04 0.95
N GLY A 96 7.42 -13.45 1.56
CA GLY A 96 7.40 -12.14 2.21
C GLY A 96 8.01 -12.12 3.62
N TRP A 97 8.35 -13.28 4.19
CA TRP A 97 9.04 -13.43 5.48
C TRP A 97 10.45 -14.02 5.28
N SER A 98 11.27 -14.08 6.32
CA SER A 98 12.60 -14.72 6.25
C SER A 98 12.48 -16.14 5.68
N GLY A 99 13.07 -16.41 4.51
CA GLY A 99 12.95 -17.68 3.78
C GLY A 99 11.97 -17.68 2.61
N ALA A 100 11.37 -16.55 2.26
CA ALA A 100 10.62 -16.34 1.01
C ALA A 100 11.43 -16.74 -0.23
N ARG A 101 10.76 -17.27 -1.26
CA ARG A 101 11.40 -17.42 -2.58
C ARG A 101 11.91 -16.06 -3.05
N ASP A 102 13.12 -16.04 -3.60
CA ASP A 102 13.68 -14.82 -4.19
C ASP A 102 12.95 -14.50 -5.50
N LEU A 103 11.95 -13.63 -5.40
CA LEU A 103 11.19 -13.17 -6.56
C LEU A 103 11.95 -12.09 -7.35
N ARG A 104 13.20 -11.72 -6.97
CA ARG A 104 14.05 -10.81 -7.77
C ARG A 104 14.40 -11.37 -9.15
N LYS A 105 14.23 -12.68 -9.37
CA LYS A 105 14.32 -13.28 -10.71
C LYS A 105 13.25 -12.78 -11.68
N TYR A 106 12.14 -12.25 -11.17
CA TYR A 106 11.07 -11.69 -12.00
C TYR A 106 11.38 -10.25 -12.36
N ASP A 107 11.16 -9.90 -13.62
CA ASP A 107 11.33 -8.54 -14.12
C ASP A 107 10.20 -7.65 -13.61
N TRP A 108 10.47 -6.91 -12.53
CA TRP A 108 9.54 -5.93 -11.97
C TRP A 108 9.03 -4.92 -13.01
N ARG A 109 9.85 -4.51 -13.99
CA ARG A 109 9.41 -3.56 -15.02
C ARG A 109 8.30 -4.16 -15.87
N LYS A 110 8.42 -5.43 -16.24
CA LYS A 110 7.38 -6.17 -16.96
C LYS A 110 6.12 -6.35 -16.11
N GLU A 111 6.27 -6.86 -14.89
CA GLU A 111 5.10 -7.21 -14.05
C GLU A 111 4.35 -5.99 -13.54
N SER A 112 5.05 -4.87 -13.28
CA SER A 112 4.38 -3.61 -12.90
C SER A 112 3.51 -3.02 -14.01
N LYS A 113 3.90 -3.17 -15.29
CA LYS A 113 3.08 -2.80 -16.45
C LYS A 113 1.82 -3.66 -16.51
N ARG A 114 2.00 -4.99 -16.42
CA ARG A 114 0.90 -5.96 -16.44
C ARG A 114 -0.12 -5.69 -15.33
N TYR A 115 0.35 -5.50 -14.10
CA TYR A 115 -0.52 -5.17 -12.98
C TYR A 115 -1.25 -3.83 -13.18
N ARG A 116 -0.56 -2.82 -13.75
CA ARG A 116 -1.18 -1.52 -14.03
C ARG A 116 -2.33 -1.63 -15.03
N LEU A 117 -2.16 -2.42 -16.09
CA LEU A 117 -3.24 -2.65 -17.05
C LEU A 117 -4.46 -3.32 -16.39
N ILE A 118 -4.24 -4.33 -15.55
CA ILE A 118 -5.31 -4.97 -14.75
C ILE A 118 -6.04 -3.94 -13.87
N LEU A 119 -5.30 -3.05 -13.19
CA LEU A 119 -5.93 -2.01 -12.36
C LEU A 119 -6.83 -1.08 -13.20
N PHE A 120 -6.41 -0.69 -14.40
CA PHE A 120 -7.20 0.19 -15.25
C PHE A 120 -8.41 -0.50 -15.86
N GLU A 121 -8.26 -1.76 -16.28
CA GLU A 121 -9.36 -2.60 -16.78
C GLU A 121 -10.41 -2.87 -15.69
N ASP A 122 -10.01 -3.39 -14.52
CA ASP A 122 -10.90 -3.65 -13.37
C ASP A 122 -11.45 -2.36 -12.72
N GLY A 123 -10.74 -1.25 -12.94
CA GLY A 123 -11.05 0.07 -12.43
C GLY A 123 -11.92 0.90 -13.35
N ALA A 124 -12.21 0.43 -14.56
CA ALA A 124 -13.05 1.14 -15.53
C ALA A 124 -14.42 1.46 -14.90
N SER A 125 -14.85 2.72 -15.05
CA SER A 125 -16.20 3.11 -14.65
C SER A 125 -17.18 2.56 -15.68
N PHE A 126 -18.18 1.79 -15.23
CA PHE A 126 -19.29 1.41 -16.10
C PHE A 126 -20.13 2.66 -16.44
N SER A 127 -20.19 3.01 -17.72
CA SER A 127 -21.21 3.91 -18.28
C SER A 127 -22.49 3.10 -18.57
N GLU A 128 -23.63 3.77 -18.64
CA GLU A 128 -24.99 3.18 -18.65
C GLU A 128 -25.32 2.28 -19.86
N SER A 129 -24.42 2.05 -20.81
CA SER A 129 -24.73 1.40 -22.10
C SER A 129 -24.85 -0.14 -22.07
N THR A 130 -24.73 -0.78 -20.91
CA THR A 130 -24.95 -2.24 -20.76
C THR A 130 -25.91 -2.57 -19.62
N ALA A 131 -26.72 -1.60 -19.22
CA ALA A 131 -27.71 -1.72 -18.14
C ALA A 131 -29.10 -2.14 -18.64
N GLU A 132 -29.18 -2.95 -19.70
CA GLU A 132 -30.39 -3.74 -19.92
C GLU A 132 -30.32 -4.95 -18.99
N GLN A 133 -31.23 -4.95 -18.02
CA GLN A 133 -31.49 -6.00 -17.03
C GLN A 133 -30.70 -5.87 -15.71
N GLN A 134 -31.46 -5.45 -14.68
CA GLN A 134 -31.18 -5.45 -13.24
C GLN A 134 -30.59 -4.16 -12.64
N SER A 135 -31.52 -3.30 -12.23
CA SER A 135 -31.49 -2.47 -11.02
C SER A 135 -30.37 -1.43 -10.91
N SER A 136 -30.70 -0.16 -11.24
CA SER A 136 -30.29 1.08 -10.53
C SER A 136 -28.96 1.08 -9.74
N ARG A 137 -27.90 0.48 -10.28
CA ARG A 137 -26.60 0.42 -9.62
C ARG A 137 -25.93 1.76 -9.81
N LYS A 138 -25.79 2.51 -8.70
CA LYS A 138 -24.98 3.74 -8.61
C LYS A 138 -23.70 3.58 -9.45
N LYS A 139 -23.45 4.55 -10.35
CA LYS A 139 -22.24 4.66 -11.15
C LYS A 139 -21.01 4.44 -10.26
N ARG A 140 -20.28 3.35 -10.49
CA ARG A 140 -19.03 3.08 -9.75
C ARG A 140 -18.01 4.11 -10.21
N LYS A 141 -17.50 4.93 -9.29
CA LYS A 141 -16.37 5.83 -9.56
C LYS A 141 -15.17 4.98 -9.97
N GLY A 142 -14.48 5.37 -11.02
CA GLY A 142 -13.42 4.61 -11.65
C GLY A 142 -12.75 5.43 -12.76
N PHE A 143 -11.97 4.77 -13.59
CA PHE A 143 -11.33 5.38 -14.76
C PHE A 143 -12.34 5.58 -15.88
N SER A 144 -12.27 6.72 -16.57
CA SER A 144 -13.04 6.90 -17.80
C SER A 144 -12.52 5.97 -18.90
N GLU A 145 -13.34 5.67 -19.90
CA GLU A 145 -12.90 4.92 -21.10
C GLU A 145 -11.65 5.55 -21.71
N SER A 146 -11.62 6.89 -21.81
CA SER A 146 -10.45 7.62 -22.29
C SER A 146 -9.19 7.46 -21.42
N ASP A 147 -9.33 7.24 -20.11
CA ASP A 147 -8.19 7.00 -19.22
C ASP A 147 -7.66 5.57 -19.41
N VAL A 148 -8.56 4.60 -19.63
CA VAL A 148 -8.21 3.21 -19.90
C VAL A 148 -7.48 3.10 -21.25
N GLU A 149 -8.02 3.72 -22.30
CA GLU A 149 -7.39 3.76 -23.63
C GLU A 149 -6.00 4.39 -23.60
N LYS A 150 -5.84 5.53 -22.90
CA LYS A 150 -4.53 6.18 -22.73
C LYS A 150 -3.53 5.27 -22.01
N GLU A 151 -3.97 4.53 -21.01
CA GLU A 151 -3.10 3.64 -20.25
C GLU A 151 -2.74 2.37 -21.06
N GLN A 152 -3.68 1.86 -21.85
CA GLN A 152 -3.44 0.77 -22.80
C GLN A 152 -2.45 1.19 -23.91
N ALA A 153 -2.61 2.39 -24.47
CA ALA A 153 -1.74 2.92 -25.52
C ALA A 153 -0.27 3.08 -25.08
N ARG A 154 -0.03 3.30 -23.79
CA ARG A 154 1.32 3.32 -23.21
C ARG A 154 1.74 2.00 -22.55
N GLU A 155 0.97 0.93 -22.76
CA GLU A 155 1.22 -0.43 -22.26
C GLU A 155 1.47 -0.49 -20.74
N GLY A 156 0.77 0.33 -19.95
CA GLY A 156 0.98 0.38 -18.51
C GLY A 156 2.33 0.96 -18.08
N GLN A 157 3.10 1.57 -19.00
CA GLN A 157 4.43 2.09 -18.71
C GLN A 157 4.35 3.44 -17.98
N LEU A 158 4.87 3.45 -16.75
CA LEU A 158 5.09 4.70 -16.01
C LEU A 158 6.32 5.43 -16.53
N SER A 159 6.22 6.75 -16.67
CA SER A 159 7.36 7.61 -16.92
C SER A 159 8.34 7.63 -15.73
N ILE A 160 9.58 8.00 -15.99
CA ILE A 160 10.60 8.19 -14.94
C ILE A 160 10.12 9.22 -13.91
N ALA A 161 9.45 10.29 -14.36
CA ALA A 161 8.88 11.31 -13.49
C ALA A 161 7.82 10.73 -12.54
N GLU A 162 6.88 9.92 -13.03
CA GLU A 162 5.86 9.26 -12.20
C GLU A 162 6.50 8.32 -11.16
N ILE A 163 7.49 7.53 -11.58
CA ILE A 163 8.22 6.62 -10.67
C ILE A 163 8.97 7.44 -9.61
N ALA A 164 9.66 8.51 -10.03
CA ALA A 164 10.38 9.40 -9.13
C ALA A 164 9.42 10.10 -8.14
N SER A 165 8.22 10.51 -8.57
CA SER A 165 7.19 11.07 -7.68
C SER A 165 6.63 10.04 -6.72
N CYS A 166 6.47 8.77 -7.11
CA CYS A 166 6.08 7.70 -6.19
C CYS A 166 7.19 7.42 -5.16
N LYS A 167 8.45 7.31 -5.62
CA LYS A 167 9.62 7.20 -4.75
C LYS A 167 9.70 8.36 -3.77
N SER A 168 9.58 9.58 -4.28
CA SER A 168 9.61 10.81 -3.50
C SER A 168 8.45 10.87 -2.52
N ARG A 169 7.20 10.57 -2.88
CA ARG A 169 6.09 10.57 -1.90
C ARG A 169 6.27 9.51 -0.82
N TYR A 170 6.72 8.32 -1.19
CA TYR A 170 7.01 7.28 -0.20
C TYR A 170 8.18 7.69 0.72
N PHE A 171 9.20 8.34 0.14
CA PHE A 171 10.37 8.88 0.81
C PHE A 171 10.02 10.13 1.65
N VAL A 172 9.70 11.26 1.03
CA VAL A 172 9.42 12.61 1.57
C VAL A 172 8.21 12.68 2.49
N GLU A 173 7.04 12.12 2.16
CA GLU A 173 5.86 12.18 3.06
C GLU A 173 5.95 11.17 4.22
N GLY A 174 7.02 10.37 4.26
CA GLY A 174 7.40 9.51 5.39
C GLY A 174 8.80 9.78 5.93
N ALA A 175 9.48 10.82 5.43
CA ALA A 175 10.87 11.09 5.75
C ALA A 175 10.92 11.98 6.98
N VAL A 176 11.33 11.39 8.08
CA VAL A 176 11.98 12.13 9.15
C VAL A 176 13.46 12.13 8.78
N LEU A 177 13.91 13.22 8.15
CA LEU A 177 15.29 13.49 7.79
C LEU A 177 15.84 14.70 8.57
N GLY A 178 16.96 14.53 9.26
CA GLY A 178 17.59 15.63 10.00
C GLY A 178 18.80 15.17 10.79
N SER A 179 19.18 15.95 11.81
CA SER A 179 20.17 15.50 12.78
C SER A 179 19.67 14.26 13.51
N ARG A 180 20.59 13.43 14.03
CA ARG A 180 20.21 12.25 14.83
C ARG A 180 19.26 12.60 15.97
N GLN A 181 19.50 13.75 16.61
CA GLN A 181 18.70 14.26 17.71
C GLN A 181 17.27 14.59 17.25
N TRP A 182 17.13 15.37 16.18
CA TRP A 182 15.81 15.71 15.64
C TRP A 182 15.01 14.47 15.21
N VAL A 183 15.66 13.49 14.58
CA VAL A 183 15.01 12.22 14.21
C VAL A 183 14.56 11.45 15.46
N ASN A 184 15.36 11.44 16.52
CA ASN A 184 14.99 10.84 17.80
C ASN A 184 13.81 11.58 18.44
N ASP A 185 13.78 12.91 18.40
CA ASP A 185 12.69 13.71 18.97
C ASP A 185 11.36 13.40 18.27
N VAL A 186 11.38 13.25 16.94
CA VAL A 186 10.20 12.82 16.18
C VAL A 186 9.80 11.38 16.54
N ILE A 187 10.76 10.47 16.74
CA ILE A 187 10.48 9.10 17.21
C ILE A 187 9.82 9.12 18.59
N GLU A 188 10.33 9.92 19.53
CA GLU A 188 9.76 10.05 20.88
C GLU A 188 8.38 10.71 20.83
N GLY A 189 8.18 11.74 20.00
CA GLY A 189 6.88 12.34 19.74
C GLY A 189 5.86 11.35 19.19
N ILE A 190 6.28 10.45 18.29
CA ILE A 190 5.44 9.36 17.77
C ILE A 190 5.12 8.33 18.86
N LYS A 191 5.97 8.10 19.86
CA LYS A 191 5.67 7.14 20.94
C LYS A 191 4.54 7.61 21.85
N GLY A 192 4.46 8.93 22.11
CA GLY A 192 3.46 9.56 22.97
C GLY A 192 3.30 8.89 24.35
N ASP A 193 2.20 9.18 25.06
CA ASP A 193 1.94 8.64 26.42
C ASP A 193 1.07 7.39 26.44
N TYR A 194 0.92 6.74 25.28
CA TYR A 194 0.00 5.63 25.10
C TYR A 194 0.67 4.27 24.96
N LEU A 195 2.00 4.24 24.78
CA LEU A 195 2.80 3.02 24.84
C LEU A 195 3.33 2.81 26.26
N SER A 196 3.31 1.57 26.74
CA SER A 196 3.98 1.22 28.00
C SER A 196 5.49 1.43 27.90
N PRO A 197 6.19 1.75 29.01
CA PRO A 197 7.65 1.98 29.00
C PRO A 197 8.44 0.84 28.33
N GLU A 198 8.04 -0.41 28.59
CA GLU A 198 8.63 -1.62 28.00
C GLU A 198 8.53 -1.67 26.47
N ARG A 199 7.44 -1.12 25.90
CA ARG A 199 7.19 -1.09 24.45
C ARG A 199 7.87 0.08 23.76
N LYS A 200 8.18 1.16 24.49
CA LYS A 200 8.94 2.31 23.97
C LYS A 200 10.41 1.97 23.70
N GLY A 201 10.97 0.97 24.38
CA GLY A 201 12.40 0.62 24.29
C GLY A 201 12.79 -0.30 23.12
N LYS A 202 11.89 -1.14 22.59
CA LYS A 202 12.26 -2.27 21.71
C LYS A 202 12.14 -2.03 20.19
N SER A 203 11.46 -0.98 19.72
CA SER A 203 10.98 -0.96 18.31
C SER A 203 11.46 0.21 17.44
N SER A 204 12.40 1.04 17.91
CA SER A 204 12.53 2.37 17.32
C SER A 204 13.90 3.02 17.57
N LYS A 205 14.94 2.46 16.95
CA LYS A 205 16.19 3.18 16.70
C LYS A 205 16.16 3.68 15.26
N PRO A 206 16.58 4.91 14.95
CA PRO A 206 16.70 5.36 13.57
C PRO A 206 17.67 4.43 12.83
N GLN A 207 17.21 3.84 11.73
CA GLN A 207 17.93 2.75 11.06
C GLN A 207 18.84 3.21 9.91
N GLY A 208 18.69 4.45 9.43
CA GLY A 208 19.43 4.95 8.26
C GLY A 208 20.34 6.11 8.59
N ALA A 209 21.62 5.84 8.88
CA ALA A 209 22.66 6.86 8.81
C ALA A 209 23.04 7.07 7.34
N LEU A 210 22.91 8.29 6.82
CA LEU A 210 23.31 8.62 5.46
C LEU A 210 24.82 8.86 5.44
N LYS A 211 25.56 7.93 4.83
CA LYS A 211 27.03 7.95 4.76
C LYS A 211 27.54 9.34 4.34
N LYS A 212 28.57 9.84 5.05
CA LYS A 212 29.30 11.09 4.75
C LYS A 212 28.49 12.40 4.80
N SER A 213 27.24 12.40 5.27
CA SER A 213 26.39 13.60 5.31
C SER A 213 26.05 14.11 6.71
N GLY A 214 26.30 13.32 7.77
CA GLY A 214 25.85 13.63 9.13
C GLY A 214 24.33 13.54 9.34
N LEU A 215 23.55 13.29 8.27
CA LEU A 215 22.11 13.20 8.30
C LEU A 215 21.64 11.80 8.68
N TRP A 216 20.53 11.76 9.42
CA TRP A 216 19.85 10.56 9.85
C TRP A 216 18.46 10.51 9.27
N SER A 217 17.97 9.30 9.08
CA SER A 217 16.63 9.01 8.60
C SER A 217 15.96 7.95 9.47
N LEU A 218 14.65 8.09 9.65
CA LEU A 218 13.85 7.12 10.41
C LEU A 218 13.89 5.70 9.79
N ARG A 219 13.93 5.60 8.45
CA ARG A 219 14.03 4.34 7.70
C ARG A 219 15.37 4.25 6.97
N LYS A 220 15.93 3.05 6.78
CA LYS A 220 17.15 2.85 5.97
C LYS A 220 16.88 3.30 4.53
N LEU A 221 17.54 4.37 4.09
CA LEU A 221 17.35 4.95 2.74
C LEU A 221 18.24 4.30 1.67
N THR A 222 19.13 3.40 2.07
CA THR A 222 20.03 2.67 1.17
C THR A 222 19.77 1.17 1.32
N GLY A 223 19.32 0.52 0.24
CA GLY A 223 19.63 -0.89 0.01
C GLY A 223 21.12 -1.00 -0.30
N ASP A 224 21.73 -2.11 0.12
CA ASP A 224 23.12 -2.42 -0.23
C ASP A 224 23.27 -2.58 -1.76
#